data_AF-A0A086J9B9-F1
#
_entry.id   AF-A0A086J9B9-F1
#
_cell.length_a   1.000
_cell.length_b   1.000
_cell.length_c   1.000
_cell.angle_alpha   90.00
_cell.angle_beta   90.00
_cell.angle_gamma   90.00
#
_symmetry.space_group_name_H-M   'P 1'
#
loop_
_entity.id
_entity.type
_entity.pdbx_description
1 polymer ?
#
loop_
_entity_poly.entity_id
_entity_poly.type
_entity_poly.pdbx_seq_one_letter_code
_entity_poly.pdbx_strand_id
1 'polypeptide(L)' 'GCEEVKKEVEEVVAYLKSPEKFTAMGARLPKGILLQGPPGTGKTLLARAIAGEAGVPFLHASGSEFEEMFVGVGES' A
#
# COMPACT_ATOMS: atom_id res chain seq x y z
N GLY A 1 -8.03 -12.14 15.07
CA GLY A 1 -8.30 -11.91 13.64
C GLY A 1 -8.01 -10.46 13.27
N CYS A 2 -8.97 -9.55 13.44
CA CYS A 2 -8.79 -8.15 13.01
C CYS A 2 -7.78 -7.32 13.81
N GLU A 3 -7.49 -7.67 15.07
CA GLU A 3 -6.57 -6.90 15.91
C GLU A 3 -5.13 -6.90 15.39
N GLU A 4 -4.68 -8.02 14.81
CA GLU A 4 -3.35 -8.14 14.24
C GLU A 4 -3.20 -7.27 12.99
N VAL A 5 -4.21 -7.30 12.11
CA VAL A 5 -4.28 -6.44 10.91
C VAL A 5 -4.32 -4.96 11.28
N LYS A 6 -5.09 -4.57 12.31
CA LYS A 6 -5.11 -3.18 12.77
C LYS A 6 -3.73 -2.73 13.24
N LYS A 7 -3.02 -3.58 13.98
CA LYS A 7 -1.71 -3.26 14.51
C LYS A 7 -0.67 -3.07 13.39
N GLU A 8 -0.67 -3.97 12.40
CA GLU A 8 0.17 -3.80 11.20
C GLU A 8 -0.15 -2.51 10.45
N VAL A 9 -1.44 -2.18 10.32
CA VAL A 9 -1.90 -0.96 9.66
C VAL A 9 -1.49 0.30 10.43
N GLU A 10 -1.60 0.31 11.76
CA GLU A 10 -1.17 1.41 12.62
C GLU A 10 0.34 1.65 12.53
N GLU A 11 1.14 0.58 12.49
CA GLU A 11 2.59 0.68 12.28
C GLU A 11 2.93 1.34 10.94
N VAL A 12 2.21 0.97 9.88
CA VAL A 12 2.39 1.55 8.54
C VAL A 12 2.02 3.04 8.54
N VAL A 13 0.91 3.41 9.16
CA VAL A 13 0.50 4.83 9.28
C VAL A 13 1.53 5.62 10.09
N ALA A 14 1.98 5.09 11.24
CA ALA A 14 3.00 5.71 12.07
C ALA A 14 4.33 5.90 11.32
N TYR A 15 4.69 4.91 10.51
CA TYR A 15 5.85 4.97 9.64
C TYR A 15 5.71 6.09 8.60
N LEU A 16 4.60 6.13 7.86
CA LEU A 16 4.37 7.13 6.81
C LEU A 16 4.35 8.57 7.38
N LYS A 17 3.91 8.76 8.63
CA LYS A 17 3.93 10.05 9.32
C LYS A 17 5.30 10.49 9.83
N SER A 18 6.20 9.56 10.11
CA SER A 18 7.49 9.88 10.75
C SER A 18 8.62 8.94 10.32
N PRO A 19 8.94 8.87 9.01
CA PRO A 19 9.92 7.92 8.47
C PRO A 19 11.33 8.13 9.04
N GLU A 20 11.66 9.36 9.44
CA GLU A 20 12.96 9.73 10.01
C GLU A 20 13.25 9.02 11.33
N LYS A 21 12.23 8.85 12.20
CA LYS A 21 12.36 8.16 13.48
C LYS A 21 12.71 6.69 13.30
N PHE A 22 12.11 6.04 12.31
CA PHE A 22 12.36 4.64 12.00
C PHE A 22 13.74 4.45 11.35
N THR A 23 14.12 5.35 10.45
CA THR A 23 15.43 5.33 9.79
C THR A 23 16.57 5.55 10.80
N ALA A 24 16.38 6.45 11.78
CA ALA A 24 17.35 6.70 12.84
C ALA A 24 17.60 5.49 13.76
N MET A 25 16.60 4.62 13.92
CA MET A 25 16.72 3.37 14.69
C MET A 25 17.28 2.21 13.84
N GLY A 26 17.66 2.45 12.58
CA GLY A 26 18.15 1.43 11.66
C GLY A 26 17.06 0.49 11.12
N ALA A 27 15.78 0.83 11.30
CA ALA A 27 14.69 0.05 10.73
C ALA A 27 14.67 0.21 9.20
N ARG A 28 14.56 -0.90 8.48
CA ARG A 28 14.38 -0.89 7.02
C ARG A 28 12.91 -0.68 6.69
N LEU A 29 12.66 0.25 5.77
CA LEU A 29 11.35 0.45 5.17
C LEU A 29 10.82 -0.88 4.60
N PRO A 30 9.61 -1.34 4.98
CA PRO A 30 8.93 -2.41 4.25
C PRO A 30 8.69 -1.94 2.81
N LYS A 31 9.18 -2.70 1.83
CA LYS A 31 9.16 -2.30 0.42
C LYS A 31 7.75 -2.23 -0.19
N GLY A 32 6.75 -2.79 0.49
CA GLY A 32 5.36 -2.81 0.07
C GLY A 32 4.53 -3.75 0.94
N ILE A 33 3.22 -3.65 0.81
CA ILE A 33 2.24 -4.49 1.51
C ILE A 33 1.38 -5.17 0.46
N LEU A 34 1.15 -6.47 0.60
CA LEU A 34 0.23 -7.22 -0.23
C LEU A 34 -1.02 -7.58 0.58
N LEU A 35 -2.17 -7.02 0.18
CA LEU A 35 -3.46 -7.33 0.79
C LEU A 35 -4.16 -8.45 0.00
N GLN A 36 -4.27 -9.65 0.59
CA GLN A 36 -4.93 -10.80 -0.03
C GLN A 36 -6.20 -11.22 0.74
N GLY A 37 -7.23 -11.67 0.01
CA GLY A 37 -8.44 -12.25 0.59
C GLY A 37 -9.61 -12.28 -0.39
N PRO A 38 -10.77 -12.83 -0.01
CA PRO A 38 -11.98 -12.91 -0.85
C PRO A 38 -12.43 -11.53 -1.41
N PRO A 39 -13.11 -11.47 -2.56
CA PRO A 39 -13.67 -10.21 -3.05
C PRO A 39 -14.62 -9.58 -2.02
N GLY A 40 -14.67 -8.25 -1.95
CA GLY A 40 -15.57 -7.54 -1.03
C GLY A 40 -15.07 -7.35 0.40
N THR A 41 -13.87 -7.84 0.77
CA THR A 41 -13.32 -7.66 2.14
C THR A 41 -12.69 -6.29 2.41
N GLY A 42 -12.95 -5.29 1.58
CA GLY A 42 -12.51 -3.91 1.83
C GLY A 42 -11.01 -3.63 1.63
N LYS A 43 -10.26 -4.47 0.91
CA LYS A 43 -8.81 -4.26 0.66
C LYS A 43 -8.49 -2.88 0.07
N THR A 44 -9.21 -2.47 -0.97
CA THR A 44 -9.04 -1.15 -1.61
C THR A 44 -9.45 -0.01 -0.67
N LEU A 45 -10.48 -0.23 0.15
CA LEU A 45 -10.92 0.75 1.15
C LEU A 45 -9.85 0.94 2.24
N LEU A 46 -9.25 -0.15 2.71
CA LEU A 46 -8.18 -0.14 3.70
C LEU A 46 -6.95 0.62 3.20
N ALA A 47 -6.53 0.39 1.95
CA ALA A 47 -5.41 1.11 1.35
C ALA A 47 -5.66 2.63 1.30
N ARG A 48 -6.90 3.05 0.95
CA ARG A 48 -7.29 4.46 0.97
C ARG A 48 -7.34 5.04 2.39
N ALA A 49 -7.86 4.28 3.35
CA ALA A 49 -7.92 4.70 4.75
C ALA A 49 -6.51 4.93 5.33
N ILE A 50 -5.56 4.03 5.04
CA ILE A 50 -4.16 4.19 5.45
C ILE A 50 -3.56 5.49 4.92
N ALA A 51 -3.74 5.77 3.62
CA ALA A 51 -3.21 6.99 3.03
C ALA A 51 -3.88 8.26 3.58
N GLY A 52 -5.19 8.21 3.81
CA GLY A 52 -5.94 9.29 4.45
C GLY A 52 -5.48 9.56 5.88
N GLU A 53 -5.33 8.51 6.69
CA GLU A 53 -4.83 8.61 8.07
C GLU A 53 -3.38 9.09 8.12
N ALA A 54 -2.54 8.65 7.18
CA ALA A 54 -1.14 9.07 7.08
C ALA A 54 -0.95 10.48 6.49
N GLY A 55 -1.98 11.04 5.83
CA GLY A 55 -1.89 12.35 5.17
C GLY A 55 -0.97 12.37 3.96
N VAL A 56 -0.80 11.23 3.28
CA VAL A 56 0.08 11.10 2.11
C VAL A 56 -0.73 10.95 0.81
N PRO A 57 -0.18 11.35 -0.36
CA PRO A 57 -0.84 11.12 -1.63
C PRO A 57 -1.12 9.63 -1.88
N PHE A 58 -2.32 9.30 -2.35
CA PHE A 58 -2.71 7.93 -2.71
C PHE A 58 -2.80 7.79 -4.23
N LEU A 59 -1.88 7.01 -4.81
CA LEU A 59 -1.91 6.61 -6.21
C LEU A 59 -2.57 5.24 -6.33
N HIS A 60 -3.53 5.11 -7.24
CA HIS A 60 -4.23 3.86 -7.49
C HIS A 60 -4.11 3.52 -8.98
N ALA A 61 -3.64 2.31 -9.27
CA ALA A 61 -3.66 1.72 -10.59
C ALA A 61 -4.15 0.27 -10.47
N SER A 62 -4.99 -0.13 -11.42
CA SER A 62 -5.48 -1.48 -11.61
C SER A 62 -4.54 -2.23 -12.54
N GLY A 63 -4.26 -3.50 -12.26
CA GLY A 63 -3.47 -4.36 -13.17
C GLY A 63 -4.05 -4.42 -14.59
N SER A 64 -5.37 -4.32 -14.72
CA SER A 64 -6.05 -4.28 -16.02
C SER A 64 -5.72 -3.03 -16.85
N GLU A 65 -5.36 -1.91 -16.21
CA GLU A 65 -4.89 -0.69 -16.91
C GLU A 65 -3.49 -0.90 -17.53
N PHE A 66 -2.74 -1.90 -17.07
CA PHE A 66 -1.43 -2.26 -17.64
C PHE A 66 -1.55 -3.26 -18.81
N GLU A 67 -2.62 -4.04 -18.92
CA GLU A 67 -2.81 -4.98 -20.03
C GLU A 67 -3.10 -4.26 -21.37
N GLU A 68 -3.75 -3.09 -21.34
CA GLU A 68 -4.04 -2.31 -22.56
C GLU A 68 -2.81 -1.65 -23.20
N MET A 69 -1.70 -1.51 -22.45
CA MET A 69 -0.46 -0.93 -22.98
C MET A 69 0.40 -1.91 -23.79
N PHE A 70 0.13 -3.22 -23.74
CA PHE A 70 0.98 -4.25 -24.37
C PHE A 70 0.36 -4.93 -25.60
N VAL A 71 -0.69 -4.37 -26.20
CA VAL A 71 -1.02 -4.70 -27.60
C VAL A 71 -0.33 -3.66 -28.49
N GLY A 72 0.92 -3.93 -28.87
CA GLY A 72 1.62 -3.15 -29.90
C GLY A 72 2.95 -2.50 -29.54
N VAL A 73 3.53 -2.73 -28.36
CA VAL A 73 4.96 -2.40 -28.11
C VAL A 73 5.81 -3.63 -28.38
N GLY A 74 5.63 -4.17 -29.59
CA GLY A 74 6.57 -5.09 -30.21
C GLY A 74 7.55 -4.25 -31.02
N GLU A 75 8.83 -4.51 -30.79
CA GLU A 75 9.99 -4.20 -31.62
C GLU A 75 9.68 -3.51 -32.98
N SER A 76 10.18 -2.29 -33.13
CA SER A 76 10.71 -1.74 -34.38
C SER A 76 11.80 -0.72 -34.06
#